data_AF-A0A524CX66-F1
#
_entry.id   AF-A0A524CX66-F1
#
_cell.length_a   1.000
_cell.length_b   1.000
_cell.length_c   1.000
_cell.angle_alpha   90.00
_cell.angle_beta   90.00
_cell.angle_gamma   90.00
#
_symmetry.space_group_name_H-M   'P 1'
#
loop_
_entity.id
_entity.type
_entity.pdbx_description
1 polymer ?
#
loop_
_entity_poly.entity_id
_entity_poly.type
_entity_poly.pdbx_seq_one_letter_code
_entity_poly.pdbx_strand_id
1 'polypeptide(L)'
;MSEEENQNQNSDEKETSKEINQEEKEEKKSRFTFKCTRCDACCKERGPIPITLWDLELWARNGVLANFLPYLEVYTRPNGTVDLILKPLLSEKEEKTEESPEEALKKTPLEDLLNEKCPLYNKEQEKCLVYENRPLSCRTYPLDYDGTHFSIVDVDCPGVGQEGMTKEELKEMRDTAKQMNYELTRIRIALPVLNQIISRNVMMDLMRQNMEAMSKMSDEDRQKLEEIFKGAQEEQ
;
A
#
# COMPACT_ATOMS: atom_id res chain seq x y z
N MET A 1 -59.23 26.28 58.59
CA MET A 1 -58.83 25.28 59.59
C MET A 1 -59.64 24.04 59.29
N SER A 2 -59.13 22.94 58.79
CA SER A 2 -57.80 22.53 58.33
C SER A 2 -58.10 21.33 57.43
N GLU A 3 -57.36 21.20 56.35
CA GLU A 3 -57.48 20.10 55.39
C GLU A 3 -57.25 18.75 56.09
N GLU A 4 -58.13 17.78 55.80
CA GLU A 4 -57.95 16.37 56.11
C GLU A 4 -57.42 15.63 54.87
N GLU A 5 -56.53 14.70 55.16
CA GLU A 5 -55.72 13.90 54.26
C GLU A 5 -56.55 12.87 53.46
N ASN A 6 -56.09 12.59 52.23
CA ASN A 6 -55.38 11.35 51.85
C ASN A 6 -55.87 10.64 50.56
N GLN A 7 -54.86 10.24 49.77
CA GLN A 7 -54.76 9.08 48.87
C GLN A 7 -55.46 9.04 47.49
N ASN A 8 -54.58 9.19 46.47
CA ASN A 8 -54.17 8.15 45.50
C ASN A 8 -55.13 7.76 44.35
N GLN A 9 -54.73 8.02 43.09
CA GLN A 9 -54.62 7.05 41.97
C GLN A 9 -54.32 7.70 40.59
N ASN A 10 -53.43 7.02 39.84
CA ASN A 10 -53.05 7.13 38.42
C ASN A 10 -54.10 7.67 37.43
N SER A 11 -53.65 8.39 36.39
CA SER A 11 -53.44 7.81 35.04
C SER A 11 -53.13 8.85 33.96
N ASP A 12 -52.31 8.40 33.03
CA ASP A 12 -51.94 8.90 31.70
C ASP A 12 -53.00 9.72 30.96
N GLU A 13 -52.54 10.81 30.31
CA GLU A 13 -52.75 11.07 28.86
C GLU A 13 -52.33 12.51 28.50
N LYS A 14 -51.72 12.65 27.30
CA LYS A 14 -51.40 13.88 26.56
C LYS A 14 -50.01 14.49 26.73
N GLU A 15 -49.00 13.72 26.33
CA GLU A 15 -47.92 14.25 25.50
C GLU A 15 -47.79 13.38 24.25
N THR A 16 -48.66 13.62 23.26
CA THR A 16 -48.64 12.88 21.99
C THR A 16 -49.03 13.83 20.87
N SER A 17 -48.04 14.51 20.27
CA SER A 17 -48.18 15.14 18.94
C SER A 17 -46.90 15.83 18.41
N LYS A 18 -45.69 15.40 18.82
CA LYS A 18 -44.45 15.94 18.21
C LYS A 18 -43.38 14.92 17.79
N GLU A 19 -43.60 13.61 17.96
CA GLU A 19 -42.58 12.61 17.60
C GLU A 19 -42.83 11.86 16.28
N ILE A 20 -43.91 12.16 15.56
CA ILE A 20 -44.19 11.49 14.28
C ILE A 20 -43.80 12.43 13.14
N ASN A 21 -42.50 12.52 12.83
CA ASN A 21 -41.98 12.90 11.49
C ASN A 21 -40.42 12.96 11.41
N GLN A 22 -39.71 12.09 12.12
CA GLN A 22 -38.27 11.90 11.91
C GLN A 22 -37.87 10.47 11.51
N GLU A 23 -38.84 9.58 11.22
CA GLU A 23 -38.57 8.17 10.90
C GLU A 23 -38.51 7.82 9.39
N GLU A 24 -38.71 8.76 8.45
CA GLU A 24 -38.86 8.37 7.02
C GLU A 24 -37.75 8.81 6.05
N LYS A 25 -36.59 9.30 6.51
CA LYS A 25 -35.45 9.56 5.60
C LYS A 25 -34.06 9.23 6.17
N GLU A 26 -33.95 8.20 7.00
CA GLU A 26 -32.70 7.44 7.04
C GLU A 26 -32.82 6.31 6.01
N GLU A 27 -32.28 6.54 4.81
CA GLU A 27 -31.86 5.43 3.96
C GLU A 27 -31.09 4.46 4.87
N LYS A 28 -31.63 3.26 5.04
CA LYS A 28 -31.00 2.17 5.80
C LYS A 28 -29.57 2.03 5.32
N LYS A 29 -28.61 2.66 6.01
CA LYS A 29 -27.19 2.42 5.83
C LYS A 29 -27.00 0.96 6.19
N SER A 30 -26.97 0.10 5.18
CA SER A 30 -26.72 -1.33 5.35
C SER A 30 -25.44 -1.46 6.17
N ARG A 31 -25.56 -2.06 7.36
CA ARG A 31 -24.42 -2.28 8.24
C ARG A 31 -23.38 -3.07 7.46
N PHE A 32 -22.18 -2.50 7.28
CA PHE A 32 -21.09 -3.20 6.60
C PHE A 32 -20.80 -4.53 7.30
N THR A 33 -20.81 -5.60 6.51
CA THR A 33 -20.36 -6.94 6.91
C THR A 33 -19.40 -7.48 5.87
N PHE A 34 -18.39 -8.20 6.33
CA PHE A 34 -17.40 -8.79 5.44
C PHE A 34 -16.88 -10.12 6.00
N LYS A 35 -16.76 -11.10 5.11
CA LYS A 35 -16.07 -12.37 5.38
C LYS A 35 -15.29 -12.78 4.13
N CYS A 36 -13.96 -12.81 4.24
CA CYS A 36 -13.11 -13.24 3.13
C CYS A 36 -13.42 -14.70 2.76
N THR A 37 -13.87 -14.93 1.53
CA THR A 37 -14.22 -16.25 0.99
C THR A 37 -13.05 -16.94 0.29
N ARG A 38 -11.86 -16.32 0.27
CA ARG A 38 -10.68 -16.79 -0.50
C ARG A 38 -11.02 -17.02 -1.98
N CYS A 39 -11.76 -16.08 -2.56
CA CYS A 39 -12.18 -16.10 -3.97
C CYS A 39 -11.06 -15.72 -4.96
N ASP A 40 -9.88 -15.36 -4.47
CA ASP A 40 -8.71 -14.91 -5.24
C ASP A 40 -8.88 -13.68 -6.13
N ALA A 41 -10.08 -13.09 -6.24
CA ALA A 41 -10.35 -11.91 -7.06
C ALA A 41 -9.36 -10.77 -6.73
N CYS A 42 -9.21 -10.45 -5.44
CA CYS A 42 -8.27 -9.41 -5.00
C CYS A 42 -6.79 -9.77 -5.20
N CYS A 43 -6.44 -11.04 -5.43
CA CYS A 43 -5.08 -11.43 -5.80
C CYS A 43 -4.86 -11.39 -7.32
N LYS A 44 -5.92 -11.60 -8.10
CA LYS A 44 -5.91 -11.66 -9.57
C LYS A 44 -6.07 -10.29 -10.22
N GLU A 45 -6.73 -9.35 -9.56
CA GLU A 45 -7.19 -8.08 -10.16
C GLU A 45 -6.61 -6.84 -9.49
N ARG A 46 -6.07 -6.96 -8.26
CA ARG A 46 -5.53 -5.82 -7.52
C ARG A 46 -4.03 -5.67 -7.73
N GLY A 47 -3.61 -4.47 -8.13
CA GLY A 47 -2.21 -4.06 -8.20
C GLY A 47 -2.09 -2.57 -8.52
N PRO A 48 -0.99 -1.89 -8.13
CA PRO A 48 0.10 -2.37 -7.29
C PRO A 48 -0.26 -2.45 -5.79
N ILE A 49 0.36 -3.38 -5.04
CA ILE A 49 0.10 -3.56 -3.60
C ILE A 49 1.06 -2.67 -2.80
N PRO A 50 0.57 -1.66 -2.06
CA PRO A 50 1.45 -0.85 -1.22
C PRO A 50 1.93 -1.64 0.00
N ILE A 51 3.21 -1.43 0.31
CA ILE A 51 3.95 -2.02 1.43
C ILE A 51 4.31 -0.92 2.42
N THR A 52 4.26 -1.28 3.68
CA THR A 52 4.51 -0.40 4.81
C THR A 52 5.68 -0.92 5.66
N LEU A 53 6.15 -0.09 6.60
CA LEU A 53 7.18 -0.53 7.54
C LEU A 53 6.72 -1.68 8.45
N TRP A 54 5.42 -1.73 8.75
CA TRP A 54 4.84 -2.86 9.50
C TRP A 54 4.97 -4.17 8.73
N ASP A 55 4.79 -4.15 7.41
CA ASP A 55 4.91 -5.35 6.58
C ASP A 55 6.36 -5.87 6.57
N LEU A 56 7.33 -4.96 6.43
CA LEU A 56 8.75 -5.30 6.55
C LEU A 56 9.09 -5.90 7.91
N GLU A 57 8.54 -5.32 8.98
CA GLU A 57 8.73 -5.81 10.34
C GLU A 57 8.11 -7.21 10.54
N LEU A 58 6.88 -7.43 10.05
CA LEU A 58 6.23 -8.73 10.07
C LEU A 58 7.10 -9.78 9.37
N TRP A 59 7.57 -9.48 8.17
CA TRP A 59 8.38 -10.42 7.38
C TRP A 59 9.74 -10.69 7.99
N ALA A 60 10.36 -9.68 8.61
CA ALA A 60 11.62 -9.84 9.33
C ALA A 60 11.42 -10.73 10.57
N ARG A 61 10.39 -10.48 11.38
CA ARG A 61 10.04 -11.30 12.56
C ARG A 61 9.75 -12.75 12.20
N ASN A 62 9.14 -12.97 11.03
CA ASN A 62 8.81 -14.31 10.55
C ASN A 62 9.94 -14.98 9.75
N GLY A 63 11.10 -14.32 9.60
CA GLY A 63 12.26 -14.88 8.90
C GLY A 63 12.06 -15.07 7.38
N VAL A 64 11.13 -14.33 6.79
CA VAL A 64 10.73 -14.49 5.37
C VAL A 64 11.06 -13.28 4.50
N LEU A 65 11.61 -12.19 5.07
CA LEU A 65 11.90 -10.94 4.36
C LEU A 65 12.67 -11.14 3.04
N ALA A 66 13.68 -12.02 3.04
CA ALA A 66 14.49 -12.31 1.86
C ALA A 66 13.65 -12.77 0.64
N ASN A 67 12.53 -13.47 0.89
CA ASN A 67 11.64 -13.95 -0.17
C ASN A 67 10.86 -12.82 -0.85
N PHE A 68 10.74 -11.65 -0.21
CA PHE A 68 9.99 -10.50 -0.73
C PHE A 68 10.89 -9.48 -1.41
N LEU A 69 12.18 -9.42 -1.07
CA LEU A 69 13.12 -8.41 -1.59
C LEU A 69 13.10 -8.25 -3.11
N PRO A 70 13.06 -9.31 -3.94
CA PRO A 70 13.04 -9.17 -5.40
C PRO A 70 11.82 -8.42 -5.95
N TYR A 71 10.73 -8.37 -5.18
CA TYR A 71 9.47 -7.76 -5.60
C TYR A 71 9.28 -6.35 -5.04
N LEU A 72 10.20 -5.84 -4.21
CA LEU A 72 10.06 -4.54 -3.57
C LEU A 72 10.62 -3.43 -4.45
N GLU A 73 9.77 -2.46 -4.79
CA GLU A 73 10.15 -1.29 -5.57
C GLU A 73 9.67 0.00 -4.91
N VAL A 74 10.52 1.03 -4.98
CA VAL A 74 10.17 2.40 -4.58
C VAL A 74 9.47 3.08 -5.77
N TYR A 75 8.17 3.31 -5.64
CA TYR A 75 7.35 3.93 -6.67
C TYR A 75 7.07 5.40 -6.36
N THR A 76 7.37 6.28 -7.31
CA THR A 76 7.06 7.72 -7.20
C THR A 76 5.77 8.04 -7.94
N ARG A 77 4.74 8.40 -7.19
CA ARG A 77 3.43 8.81 -7.73
C ARG A 77 3.54 10.14 -8.52
N PRO A 78 2.58 10.42 -9.42
CA PRO A 78 2.54 11.69 -10.17
C PRO A 78 2.48 12.95 -9.28
N ASN A 79 1.88 12.84 -8.10
CA ASN A 79 1.80 13.93 -7.12
C ASN A 79 3.11 14.14 -6.32
N GLY A 80 4.19 13.44 -6.66
CA GLY A 80 5.49 13.52 -5.98
C GLY A 80 5.60 12.71 -4.70
N THR A 81 4.54 12.02 -4.25
CA THR A 81 4.62 11.12 -3.10
C THR A 81 5.30 9.81 -3.49
N VAL A 82 5.98 9.19 -2.52
CA VAL A 82 6.75 7.96 -2.75
C VAL A 82 6.16 6.84 -1.90
N ASP A 83 5.89 5.70 -2.52
CA ASP A 83 5.43 4.48 -1.86
C ASP A 83 6.45 3.35 -2.06
N LEU A 84 6.47 2.40 -1.12
CA LEU A 84 7.06 1.09 -1.34
C LEU A 84 5.94 0.17 -1.85
N ILE A 85 6.16 -0.55 -2.94
CA ILE A 85 5.15 -1.44 -3.55
C ILE A 85 5.71 -2.84 -3.79
N LEU A 86 4.81 -3.81 -3.93
CA LEU A 86 5.11 -5.07 -4.60
C LEU A 86 4.91 -4.92 -6.10
N LYS A 87 6.00 -5.02 -6.86
CA LYS A 87 5.99 -5.09 -8.31
C LYS A 87 6.26 -6.53 -8.76
N PRO A 88 5.53 -7.02 -9.77
CA PRO A 88 5.87 -8.28 -10.42
C PRO A 88 7.23 -8.26 -11.08
N LEU A 89 7.92 -9.39 -11.04
CA LEU A 89 9.11 -9.57 -11.85
C LEU A 89 8.63 -9.63 -13.29
N LEU A 90 9.06 -8.65 -14.10
CA LEU A 90 8.88 -8.70 -15.55
C LEU A 90 9.32 -10.09 -16.02
N SER A 91 8.42 -10.84 -16.63
CA SER A 91 8.83 -12.08 -17.29
C SER A 91 9.80 -11.69 -18.40
N GLU A 92 10.85 -12.50 -18.62
CA GLU A 92 11.93 -12.34 -19.62
C GLU A 92 11.48 -12.16 -21.10
N LYS A 93 10.19 -11.89 -21.35
CA LYS A 93 9.59 -11.79 -22.69
C LYS A 93 9.68 -10.41 -23.34
N GLU A 94 10.26 -9.40 -22.70
CA GLU A 94 10.50 -8.09 -23.32
C GLU A 94 11.95 -7.62 -23.18
N GLU A 95 12.93 -8.52 -23.32
CA GLU A 95 14.28 -8.13 -23.75
C GLU A 95 14.33 -8.03 -25.27
N LYS A 96 13.59 -7.07 -25.84
CA LYS A 96 13.83 -6.59 -27.20
C LYS A 96 13.50 -5.10 -27.32
N THR A 97 14.37 -4.28 -26.76
CA THR A 97 14.95 -3.15 -27.51
C THR A 97 16.20 -2.66 -26.80
N GLU A 98 17.28 -2.54 -27.58
CA GLU A 98 18.46 -1.77 -27.21
C GLU A 98 18.00 -0.32 -26.97
N GLU A 99 17.85 0.08 -25.71
CA GLU A 99 17.50 1.46 -25.36
C GLU A 99 18.60 2.06 -24.50
N SER A 100 19.00 3.28 -24.88
CA SER A 100 20.10 4.05 -24.31
C SER A 100 19.96 4.20 -22.78
N PRO A 101 21.06 4.42 -22.03
CA PRO A 101 21.03 4.69 -20.58
C PRO A 101 20.04 5.78 -20.15
N GLU A 102 19.63 6.67 -21.05
CA GLU A 102 18.66 7.73 -20.80
C GLU A 102 17.20 7.23 -20.76
N GLU A 103 16.89 6.11 -21.40
CA GLU A 103 15.53 5.54 -21.47
C GLU A 103 15.23 4.59 -20.31
N ALA A 104 16.25 3.97 -19.71
CA ALA A 104 16.14 3.19 -18.47
C ALA A 104 15.67 4.04 -17.26
N LEU A 105 15.71 5.36 -17.38
CA LEU A 105 15.20 6.33 -16.40
C LEU A 105 13.75 6.78 -16.64
N LYS A 106 13.10 6.33 -17.72
CA LYS A 106 11.67 6.58 -17.93
C LYS A 106 10.89 5.71 -16.94
N LYS A 107 10.21 6.38 -16.00
CA LYS A 107 9.27 5.78 -15.06
C LYS A 107 8.29 4.89 -15.85
N THR A 108 8.25 3.60 -15.54
CA THR A 108 7.19 2.70 -16.03
C THR A 108 5.84 3.39 -15.86
N PRO A 109 5.05 3.61 -16.94
CA PRO A 109 3.70 4.16 -16.83
C PRO A 109 2.86 3.36 -15.84
N LEU A 110 2.03 4.04 -15.04
CA LEU A 110 1.16 3.38 -14.05
C LEU A 110 0.23 2.36 -14.73
N GLU A 111 -0.13 2.63 -15.99
CA GLU A 111 -0.94 1.78 -16.86
C GLU A 111 -0.32 0.40 -17.12
N ASP A 112 1.01 0.28 -17.14
CA ASP A 112 1.69 -1.00 -17.34
C ASP A 112 1.79 -1.79 -16.02
N LEU A 113 1.93 -1.09 -14.89
CA LEU A 113 1.84 -1.68 -13.54
C LEU A 113 0.42 -2.17 -13.18
N LEU A 114 -0.62 -1.69 -13.89
CA LEU A 114 -2.01 -2.10 -13.69
C LEU A 114 -2.33 -3.46 -14.33
N ASN A 115 -1.52 -3.94 -15.28
CA ASN A 115 -1.70 -5.25 -15.91
C ASN A 115 -0.96 -6.39 -15.18
N GLU A 116 -0.03 -6.05 -14.28
CA GLU A 116 0.78 -7.03 -13.57
C GLU A 116 0.15 -7.41 -12.22
N LYS A 117 -0.37 -8.64 -12.16
CA LYS A 117 -1.10 -9.23 -11.03
C LYS A 117 -0.19 -9.43 -9.81
N CYS A 118 -0.79 -9.63 -8.62
CA CYS A 118 -0.04 -9.88 -7.38
C CYS A 118 1.10 -10.91 -7.58
N PRO A 119 2.38 -10.54 -7.35
CA PRO A 119 3.51 -11.43 -7.59
C PRO A 119 3.53 -12.67 -6.71
N LEU A 120 2.77 -12.64 -5.63
CA LEU A 120 2.75 -13.66 -4.59
C LEU A 120 1.55 -14.60 -4.73
N TYR A 121 0.78 -14.48 -5.81
CA TYR A 121 -0.32 -15.37 -6.13
C TYR A 121 0.14 -16.48 -7.08
N ASN A 122 0.03 -17.73 -6.66
CA ASN A 122 0.29 -18.88 -7.51
C ASN A 122 -0.98 -19.21 -8.32
N LYS A 123 -0.92 -18.99 -9.65
CA LYS A 123 -2.04 -19.24 -10.57
C LYS A 123 -2.33 -20.72 -10.79
N GLU A 124 -1.33 -21.60 -10.70
CA GLU A 124 -1.50 -23.04 -10.90
C GLU A 124 -2.18 -23.71 -9.71
N GLN A 125 -1.81 -23.28 -8.51
CA GLN A 125 -2.32 -23.82 -7.26
C GLN A 125 -3.50 -23.00 -6.70
N GLU A 126 -3.90 -21.96 -7.42
CA GLU A 126 -4.93 -20.99 -7.05
C GLU A 126 -4.84 -20.56 -5.58
N LYS A 127 -3.67 -20.08 -5.16
CA LYS A 127 -3.45 -19.72 -3.75
C LYS A 127 -2.46 -18.57 -3.58
N CYS A 128 -2.72 -17.77 -2.54
CA CYS A 128 -1.78 -16.79 -2.04
C CYS A 128 -0.62 -17.49 -1.30
N LEU A 129 0.60 -17.34 -1.80
CA LEU A 129 1.80 -17.96 -1.22
C LEU A 129 2.16 -17.35 0.14
N VAL A 130 1.62 -16.18 0.46
CA VAL A 130 1.94 -15.41 1.65
C VAL A 130 0.70 -15.13 2.51
N TYR A 131 -0.32 -15.99 2.46
CA TYR A 131 -1.58 -15.71 3.14
C TYR A 131 -1.40 -15.35 4.63
N GLU A 132 -0.55 -16.07 5.37
CA GLU A 132 -0.24 -15.77 6.77
C GLU A 132 0.65 -14.52 6.96
N ASN A 133 1.46 -14.21 5.95
CA ASN A 133 2.40 -13.09 5.89
C ASN A 133 1.89 -11.92 5.05
N ARG A 134 0.57 -11.85 4.81
CA ARG A 134 -0.02 -10.89 3.89
C ARG A 134 0.18 -9.45 4.39
N PRO A 135 0.44 -8.48 3.49
CA PRO A 135 0.57 -7.08 3.86
C PRO A 135 -0.68 -6.52 4.54
N LEU A 136 -0.56 -5.45 5.32
CA LEU A 136 -1.69 -4.69 5.90
C LEU A 136 -2.72 -4.37 4.84
N SER A 137 -2.27 -3.87 3.68
CA SER A 137 -3.11 -3.58 2.51
C SER A 137 -4.04 -4.74 2.13
N CYS A 138 -3.54 -5.98 2.23
CA CYS A 138 -4.31 -7.19 1.93
C CYS A 138 -5.17 -7.66 3.11
N ARG A 139 -4.80 -7.33 4.36
CA ARG A 139 -5.59 -7.63 5.57
C ARG A 139 -6.81 -6.73 5.71
N THR A 140 -6.70 -5.48 5.29
CA THR A 140 -7.77 -4.48 5.42
C THR A 140 -8.81 -4.59 4.30
N TYR A 141 -8.46 -5.20 3.17
CA TYR A 141 -9.36 -5.31 2.03
C TYR A 141 -10.70 -6.00 2.39
N PRO A 142 -11.85 -5.49 1.91
CA PRO A 142 -12.04 -4.33 1.01
C PRO A 142 -12.28 -2.99 1.74
N LEU A 143 -12.05 -2.93 3.05
CA LEU A 143 -12.22 -1.71 3.84
C LEU A 143 -10.97 -0.82 3.74
N ASP A 144 -11.18 0.46 3.48
CA ASP A 144 -10.14 1.47 3.50
C ASP A 144 -10.48 2.60 4.48
N TYR A 145 -9.45 3.33 4.92
CA TYR A 145 -9.57 4.46 5.82
C TYR A 145 -8.69 5.61 5.33
N ASP A 146 -9.31 6.74 5.00
CA ASP A 146 -8.61 7.91 4.44
C ASP A 146 -7.98 8.82 5.50
N GLY A 147 -8.13 8.49 6.79
CA GLY A 147 -7.74 9.33 7.93
C GLY A 147 -8.93 9.92 8.67
N THR A 148 -10.11 9.93 8.04
CA THR A 148 -11.36 10.52 8.56
C THR A 148 -12.57 9.59 8.41
N HIS A 149 -12.72 8.97 7.24
CA HIS A 149 -13.87 8.14 6.88
C HIS A 149 -13.43 6.75 6.45
N PHE A 150 -14.34 5.80 6.66
CA PHE A 150 -14.21 4.44 6.12
C PHE A 150 -14.91 4.36 4.77
N SER A 151 -14.30 3.68 3.82
CA SER A 151 -14.88 3.40 2.50
C SER A 151 -14.66 1.94 2.10
N ILE A 152 -15.46 1.45 1.16
CA ILE A 152 -15.31 0.12 0.57
C ILE A 152 -14.71 0.33 -0.81
N VAL A 153 -13.48 -0.16 -1.02
CA VAL A 153 -12.77 0.04 -2.29
C VAL A 153 -13.22 -0.92 -3.39
N ASP A 154 -13.85 -2.03 -3.00
CA ASP A 154 -14.42 -3.01 -3.90
C ASP A 154 -15.77 -3.49 -3.34
N VAL A 155 -16.85 -2.94 -3.90
CA VAL A 155 -18.23 -3.26 -3.53
C VAL A 155 -18.65 -4.61 -4.09
N ASP A 156 -18.03 -5.05 -5.19
CA ASP A 156 -18.34 -6.30 -5.89
C ASP A 156 -17.58 -7.51 -5.29
N CYS A 157 -16.74 -7.28 -4.29
CA CYS A 157 -16.05 -8.34 -3.57
C CYS A 157 -17.06 -9.37 -3.04
N PRO A 158 -16.91 -10.68 -3.37
CA PRO A 158 -17.85 -11.72 -2.95
C PRO A 158 -18.00 -11.88 -1.43
N GLY A 159 -17.04 -11.34 -0.67
CA GLY A 159 -17.06 -11.35 0.79
C GLY A 159 -17.91 -10.22 1.42
N VAL A 160 -18.25 -9.17 0.66
CA VAL A 160 -19.06 -8.04 1.15
C VAL A 160 -20.51 -8.47 1.27
N GLY A 161 -21.15 -8.08 2.37
CA GLY A 161 -22.56 -8.43 2.64
C GLY A 161 -22.75 -9.87 3.13
N GLN A 162 -21.68 -10.68 3.20
CA GLN A 162 -21.74 -12.02 3.78
C GLN A 162 -22.11 -11.93 5.27
N GLU A 163 -22.95 -12.87 5.71
CA GLU A 163 -23.33 -12.99 7.12
C GLU A 163 -22.20 -13.59 7.96
N GLY A 164 -22.23 -13.30 9.27
CA GLY A 164 -21.33 -13.91 10.25
C GLY A 164 -20.21 -13.02 10.77
N MET A 165 -20.13 -11.75 10.36
CA MET A 165 -19.19 -10.79 10.95
C MET A 165 -19.68 -10.32 12.33
N THR A 166 -18.88 -10.57 13.36
CA THR A 166 -19.08 -10.11 14.74
C THR A 166 -18.74 -8.63 14.91
N LYS A 167 -19.11 -8.02 16.04
CA LYS A 167 -18.73 -6.63 16.34
C LYS A 167 -17.23 -6.50 16.57
N GLU A 168 -16.63 -7.54 17.12
CA GLU A 168 -15.21 -7.67 17.44
C GLU A 168 -14.38 -7.74 16.16
N GLU A 169 -14.77 -8.58 15.19
CA GLU A 169 -14.11 -8.66 13.87
C GLU A 169 -14.24 -7.34 13.11
N LEU A 170 -15.40 -6.69 13.16
CA LEU A 170 -15.59 -5.37 12.56
C LEU A 170 -14.68 -4.32 13.20
N LYS A 171 -14.49 -4.38 14.53
CA LYS A 171 -13.59 -3.49 15.24
C LYS A 171 -12.13 -3.76 14.82
N GLU A 172 -11.71 -5.01 14.81
CA GLU A 172 -10.36 -5.42 14.40
C GLU A 172 -10.05 -4.97 12.96
N MET A 173 -11.00 -5.13 12.03
CA MET A 173 -10.84 -4.68 10.65
C MET A 173 -10.68 -3.17 10.55
N ARG A 174 -11.45 -2.39 11.33
CA ARG A 174 -11.31 -0.92 11.40
C ARG A 174 -9.98 -0.50 12.01
N ASP A 175 -9.54 -1.17 13.07
CA ASP A 175 -8.27 -0.88 13.72
C ASP A 175 -7.10 -1.18 12.77
N THR A 176 -7.18 -2.28 12.02
CA THR A 176 -6.21 -2.62 10.96
C THR A 176 -6.21 -1.57 9.84
N ALA A 177 -7.38 -1.09 9.40
CA ALA A 177 -7.47 -0.05 8.37
C ALA A 177 -6.88 1.30 8.83
N LYS A 178 -7.12 1.68 10.09
CA LYS A 178 -6.46 2.84 10.71
C LYS A 178 -4.95 2.66 10.78
N GLN A 179 -4.49 1.47 11.17
CA GLN A 179 -3.07 1.15 11.21
C GLN A 179 -2.43 1.25 9.82
N MET A 180 -3.11 0.75 8.78
CA MET A 180 -2.64 0.87 7.39
C MET A 180 -2.47 2.34 6.98
N ASN A 181 -3.46 3.20 7.26
CA ASN A 181 -3.37 4.63 6.97
C ASN A 181 -2.21 5.31 7.70
N TYR A 182 -2.03 4.98 8.99
CA TYR A 182 -0.92 5.49 9.80
C TYR A 182 0.44 5.05 9.24
N GLU A 183 0.62 3.77 8.93
CA GLU A 183 1.88 3.23 8.42
C GLU A 183 2.19 3.71 6.99
N LEU A 184 1.18 3.89 6.14
CA LEU A 184 1.32 4.55 4.84
C LEU A 184 1.81 5.99 4.99
N THR A 185 1.23 6.74 5.92
CA THR A 185 1.65 8.12 6.19
C THR A 185 3.10 8.15 6.66
N ARG A 186 3.46 7.25 7.57
CA ARG A 186 4.81 7.12 8.10
C ARG A 186 5.84 6.78 7.01
N ILE A 187 5.57 5.80 6.16
CA ILE A 187 6.51 5.42 5.10
C ILE A 187 6.64 6.51 4.03
N ARG A 188 5.54 7.19 3.65
CA ARG A 188 5.59 8.31 2.68
C ARG A 188 6.41 9.49 3.16
N ILE A 189 6.47 9.72 4.47
CA ILE A 189 7.32 10.75 5.08
C ILE A 189 8.78 10.27 5.17
N ALA A 190 8.99 9.04 5.63
CA ALA A 190 10.33 8.53 5.92
C ALA A 190 11.12 8.16 4.65
N LEU A 191 10.47 7.55 3.66
CA LEU A 191 11.12 6.94 2.50
C LEU A 191 11.86 7.97 1.63
N PRO A 192 11.33 9.17 1.31
CA PRO A 192 12.09 10.19 0.59
C PRO A 192 13.37 10.62 1.32
N VAL A 193 13.29 10.79 2.64
CA VAL A 193 14.43 11.20 3.48
C VAL A 193 15.49 10.10 3.50
N LEU A 194 15.08 8.85 3.72
CA LEU A 194 15.98 7.71 3.70
C LEU A 194 16.63 7.53 2.34
N ASN A 195 15.86 7.65 1.26
CA ASN A 195 16.38 7.53 -0.10
C ASN A 195 17.43 8.61 -0.41
N GLN A 196 17.20 9.84 0.06
CA GLN A 196 18.16 10.93 -0.11
C GLN A 196 19.47 10.66 0.67
N ILE A 197 19.39 10.19 1.91
CA ILE A 197 20.56 9.86 2.72
C ILE A 197 21.36 8.71 2.09
N ILE A 198 20.68 7.64 1.69
CA ILE A 198 21.30 6.46 1.07
C ILE A 198 21.97 6.86 -0.25
N SER A 199 21.25 7.54 -1.13
CA SER A 199 21.77 7.97 -2.43
C SER A 199 22.99 8.87 -2.29
N ARG A 200 22.96 9.81 -1.32
CA ARG A 200 24.11 10.67 -1.01
C ARG A 200 25.33 9.85 -0.57
N ASN A 201 25.14 8.89 0.34
CA ASN A 201 26.25 8.08 0.83
C ASN A 201 26.84 7.19 -0.27
N VAL A 202 25.98 6.56 -1.07
CA VAL A 202 26.40 5.73 -2.22
C VAL A 202 27.17 6.56 -3.24
N MET A 203 26.69 7.77 -3.56
CA MET A 203 27.39 8.68 -4.48
C MET A 203 28.75 9.10 -3.94
N MET A 204 28.86 9.41 -2.65
CA MET A 204 30.13 9.77 -2.01
C MET A 204 31.12 8.59 -2.00
N ASP A 205 30.64 7.39 -1.73
CA ASP A 205 31.46 6.17 -1.78
C ASP A 205 31.93 5.88 -3.21
N LEU A 206 31.05 6.04 -4.21
CA LEU A 206 31.41 5.90 -5.63
C LEU A 206 32.46 6.94 -6.04
N MET A 207 32.29 8.19 -5.64
CA MET A 207 33.28 9.25 -5.89
C MET A 207 34.64 8.93 -5.26
N ARG A 208 34.64 8.41 -4.04
CA ARG A 208 35.88 7.98 -3.35
C ARG A 208 36.55 6.82 -4.09
N GLN A 209 35.79 5.79 -4.46
CA GLN A 209 36.33 4.65 -5.22
C GLN A 209 36.89 5.09 -6.58
N ASN A 210 36.21 6.00 -7.27
CA ASN A 210 36.69 6.56 -8.54
C ASN A 210 37.98 7.37 -8.35
N MET A 211 38.04 8.24 -7.34
CA MET A 211 39.28 8.98 -7.01
C MET A 211 40.45 8.05 -6.66
N GLU A 212 40.20 7.00 -5.88
CA GLU A 212 41.23 6.00 -5.54
C GLU A 212 41.71 5.23 -6.77
N ALA A 213 40.79 4.79 -7.64
CA ALA A 213 41.13 4.14 -8.90
C ALA A 213 41.96 5.07 -9.80
N MET A 214 41.53 6.33 -9.96
CA MET A 214 42.26 7.36 -10.69
C MET A 214 43.66 7.59 -10.10
N SER A 215 43.82 7.59 -8.77
CA SER A 215 45.11 7.80 -8.10
C SER A 215 46.11 6.66 -8.31
N LYS A 216 45.61 5.45 -8.61
CA LYS A 216 46.43 4.24 -8.83
C LYS A 216 46.72 3.98 -10.31
N MET A 217 46.08 4.71 -11.22
CA MET A 217 46.35 4.62 -12.65
C MET A 217 47.65 5.32 -13.02
N SER A 218 48.38 4.73 -13.96
CA SER A 218 49.58 5.35 -14.54
C SER A 218 49.18 6.57 -15.39
N ASP A 219 50.12 7.49 -15.62
CA ASP A 219 49.85 8.67 -16.44
C ASP A 219 49.51 8.31 -17.89
N GLU A 220 50.03 7.18 -18.41
CA GLU A 220 49.65 6.66 -19.73
C GLU A 220 48.20 6.15 -19.76
N ASP A 221 47.74 5.47 -18.72
CA ASP A 221 46.38 4.95 -18.66
C ASP A 221 45.34 6.06 -18.47
N ARG A 222 45.71 7.13 -17.73
CA ARG A 222 44.89 8.35 -17.61
C ARG A 222 44.74 9.08 -18.95
N GLN A 223 45.82 9.23 -19.71
CA GLN A 223 45.78 9.89 -21.01
C GLN A 223 44.93 9.12 -22.03
N LYS A 224 45.04 7.77 -22.05
CA LYS A 224 44.17 6.93 -22.89
C LYS A 224 42.69 7.08 -22.53
N LEU A 225 42.36 7.16 -21.25
CA LEU A 225 40.98 7.42 -20.81
C LEU A 225 40.50 8.79 -21.27
N GLU A 226 41.30 9.85 -21.10
CA GLU A 226 40.95 11.21 -21.55
C GLU A 226 40.76 11.31 -23.07
N GLU A 227 41.56 10.58 -23.87
CA GLU A 227 41.40 10.48 -25.32
C GLU A 227 40.10 9.76 -25.70
N ILE A 228 39.75 8.67 -25.01
CA ILE A 228 38.49 7.94 -25.23
C ILE A 228 37.28 8.83 -24.88
N PHE A 229 37.33 9.58 -23.77
CA PHE A 229 36.24 10.49 -23.37
C PHE A 229 36.07 11.66 -24.34
N LYS A 230 37.15 12.21 -24.89
CA LYS A 230 37.07 13.26 -25.93
C LYS A 230 36.51 12.73 -27.23
N GLY A 231 36.93 11.54 -27.68
CA GLY A 231 36.39 10.90 -28.88
C GLY A 231 34.89 10.64 -28.79
N ALA A 232 34.40 10.22 -27.62
CA ALA A 232 32.97 9.96 -27.40
C ALA A 232 32.10 11.24 -27.35
N GLN A 233 32.68 12.41 -27.06
CA GLN A 233 31.97 13.71 -27.09
C GLN A 233 31.97 14.36 -28.48
N GLU A 234 32.87 13.97 -29.37
CA GLU A 234 32.94 14.48 -30.75
C GLU A 234 32.08 13.68 -31.74
N GLU A 235 31.60 12.49 -31.35
CA GLU A 235 30.68 11.64 -32.14
C GLU A 235 29.18 11.84 -31.82
N GLN A 236 28.82 12.88 -31.06
CA GLN A 236 27.42 13.32 -30.84
C GLN A 236 27.10 14.64 -31.54
#